data_AF-A0AA38X7M9-F1
#
_entry.id   AF-A0AA38X7M9-F1
#
_cell.length_a   1.000
_cell.length_b   1.000
_cell.length_c   1.000
_cell.angle_alpha   90.00
_cell.angle_beta   90.00
_cell.angle_gamma   90.00
#
_symmetry.space_group_name_H-M   'P 1'
#
loop_
_entity.id
_entity.type
_entity.pdbx_description
1 polymer ?
#
loop_
_entity_poly.entity_id
_entity_poly.type
_entity_poly.pdbx_seq_one_letter_code
_entity_poly.pdbx_strand_id
1 'polypeptide(L)'
;MDIYHFQTLPNVSNPQILASSSSHSLISTLLYIALILAFSSIIYWCVQDYHFFLSLGRGGPQYNLIGWFKVHIIVRPFTLAQEDLTLTDDYPYDGARKEILSLPIRQGERPLIRGIAPQRQFTQRPGPGMQKRILDLFSSFVEANPQLLEQRLSCAEKCSLALFAHPLLMAKPERLPEIAPIFKGELGHVHGESSLHLYFSPADARVIIEKGWAGRHRISRTQPWWYGGIKNMWGIGNSFLIVYAPRSEEELDVLKTLITASAMWMTGEQQIVKP
;
A
#
# COMPACT_ATOMS: atom_id res chain seq x y z
N MET A 1 -21.28 -99.57 27.19
CA MET A 1 -20.33 -99.53 28.32
C MET A 1 -19.33 -98.43 27.97
N ASP A 2 -19.18 -97.50 28.89
CA ASP A 2 -18.20 -96.40 28.99
C ASP A 2 -18.27 -95.30 27.92
N ILE A 3 -18.93 -94.14 28.12
CA ILE A 3 -18.94 -93.15 29.21
C ILE A 3 -17.73 -92.17 29.14
N TYR A 4 -18.05 -90.93 28.73
CA TYR A 4 -17.32 -89.65 28.80
C TYR A 4 -15.88 -89.55 28.23
N HIS A 5 -15.69 -88.68 27.21
CA HIS A 5 -14.84 -87.50 27.41
C HIS A 5 -15.08 -86.38 26.38
N PHE A 6 -15.14 -85.18 26.92
CA PHE A 6 -15.62 -83.92 26.36
C PHE A 6 -14.95 -83.45 25.06
N GLN A 7 -15.77 -82.96 24.12
CA GLN A 7 -15.34 -81.96 23.14
C GLN A 7 -14.83 -80.73 23.89
N THR A 8 -13.54 -80.44 23.75
CA THR A 8 -12.91 -79.22 24.25
C THR A 8 -13.50 -78.01 23.52
N LEU A 9 -14.49 -77.37 24.14
CA LEU A 9 -14.93 -76.03 23.74
C LEU A 9 -13.74 -75.07 23.89
N PRO A 10 -13.44 -74.25 22.87
CA PRO A 10 -12.36 -73.29 22.97
C PRO A 10 -12.64 -72.30 24.12
N ASN A 11 -11.65 -72.16 24.98
CA ASN A 11 -11.65 -71.33 26.17
C ASN A 11 -11.96 -69.84 25.82
N VAL A 12 -13.08 -69.30 26.32
CA VAL A 12 -13.57 -67.92 26.05
C VAL A 12 -12.83 -66.86 26.87
N SER A 13 -11.70 -67.20 27.51
CA SER A 13 -10.93 -66.27 28.35
C SER A 13 -9.65 -65.71 27.71
N ASN A 14 -9.44 -65.91 26.40
CA ASN A 14 -8.37 -65.19 25.71
C ASN A 14 -8.82 -63.75 25.42
N PRO A 15 -8.12 -62.71 25.91
CA PRO A 15 -8.43 -61.35 25.52
C PRO A 15 -8.27 -61.25 24.01
N GLN A 16 -9.34 -60.90 23.30
CA GLN A 16 -9.22 -60.42 21.94
C GLN A 16 -8.33 -59.19 21.99
N ILE A 17 -7.06 -59.34 21.59
CA ILE A 17 -6.19 -58.20 21.31
C ILE A 17 -6.84 -57.51 20.12
N LEU A 18 -7.68 -56.51 20.41
CA LEU A 18 -8.20 -55.60 19.41
C LEU A 18 -6.96 -54.98 18.76
N ALA A 19 -6.69 -55.35 17.51
CA ALA A 19 -5.60 -54.79 16.72
C ALA A 19 -5.90 -53.31 16.44
N SER A 20 -5.68 -52.46 17.44
CA SER A 20 -5.90 -51.02 17.38
C SER A 20 -4.64 -50.25 16.92
N SER A 21 -3.55 -50.94 16.56
CA SER A 21 -2.25 -50.29 16.35
C SER A 21 -1.96 -49.81 14.92
N SER A 22 -2.72 -50.23 13.91
CA SER A 22 -2.43 -49.89 12.49
C SER A 22 -3.13 -48.62 11.99
N SER A 23 -4.33 -48.30 12.49
CA SER A 23 -5.06 -47.10 12.11
C SER A 23 -4.47 -45.84 12.74
N HIS A 24 -4.00 -45.92 13.99
CA HIS A 24 -3.32 -44.81 14.66
C HIS A 24 -1.97 -44.45 14.04
N SER A 25 -1.22 -45.43 13.52
CA SER A 25 0.03 -45.17 12.80
C SER A 25 -0.20 -44.52 11.44
N LEU A 26 -1.20 -44.98 10.68
CA LEU A 26 -1.58 -44.37 9.39
C LEU A 26 -2.07 -42.93 9.55
N ILE A 27 -2.96 -42.66 10.52
CA ILE A 27 -3.45 -41.30 10.79
C ILE A 27 -2.28 -40.38 11.19
N SER A 28 -1.38 -40.86 12.05
CA SER A 28 -0.20 -40.08 12.46
C SER A 28 0.71 -39.79 11.28
N THR A 29 1.00 -40.77 10.41
CA THR A 29 1.80 -40.58 9.19
C THR A 29 1.15 -39.56 8.24
N LEU A 30 -0.16 -39.64 8.03
CA LEU A 30 -0.88 -38.68 7.19
C LEU A 30 -0.83 -37.27 7.78
N LEU A 31 -0.95 -37.12 9.10
CA LEU A 31 -0.79 -35.84 9.79
C LEU A 31 0.62 -35.26 9.63
N TYR A 32 1.67 -36.09 9.77
CA TYR A 32 3.04 -35.64 9.55
C TYR A 32 3.27 -35.19 8.11
N ILE A 33 2.78 -35.94 7.13
CA ILE A 33 2.88 -35.56 5.72
C ILE A 33 2.14 -34.23 5.48
N ALA A 34 0.93 -34.07 6.01
CA ALA A 34 0.15 -32.85 5.88
C ALA A 34 0.88 -31.64 6.52
N LEU A 35 1.47 -31.81 7.70
CA LEU A 35 2.25 -30.77 8.38
C LEU A 35 3.50 -30.39 7.59
N ILE A 36 4.22 -31.37 7.04
CA ILE A 36 5.40 -31.11 6.20
C ILE A 36 4.97 -30.34 4.94
N LEU A 37 3.92 -30.78 4.24
CA LEU A 37 3.42 -30.10 3.04
C LEU A 37 2.96 -28.67 3.36
N ALA A 38 2.25 -28.46 4.47
CA ALA A 38 1.83 -27.15 4.91
C ALA A 38 3.04 -26.25 5.23
N PHE A 39 4.02 -26.77 5.96
CA PHE A 39 5.24 -26.05 6.31
C PHE A 39 6.07 -25.70 5.06
N SER A 40 6.26 -26.65 4.13
CA SER A 40 6.92 -26.43 2.85
C SER A 40 6.19 -25.38 2.00
N SER A 41 4.86 -25.40 1.98
CA SER A 41 4.04 -24.43 1.25
C SER A 41 4.18 -23.01 1.84
N ILE A 42 4.20 -22.90 3.17
CA ILE A 42 4.42 -21.63 3.88
C ILE A 42 5.82 -21.09 3.59
N ILE A 43 6.86 -21.93 3.67
CA ILE A 43 8.23 -21.52 3.33
C ILE A 43 8.30 -21.04 1.88
N TYR A 44 7.74 -21.81 0.94
CA TYR A 44 7.72 -21.45 -0.47
C TYR A 44 7.03 -20.09 -0.68
N TRP A 45 5.86 -19.89 -0.06
CA TRP A 45 5.15 -18.62 -0.11
C TRP A 45 5.98 -17.46 0.47
N CYS A 46 6.60 -17.63 1.64
CA CYS A 46 7.46 -16.62 2.25
C CYS A 46 8.65 -16.26 1.35
N VAL A 47 9.26 -17.25 0.70
CA VAL A 47 10.37 -17.03 -0.24
C VAL A 47 9.90 -16.23 -1.46
N GLN A 48 8.76 -16.60 -2.06
CA GLN A 48 8.20 -15.87 -3.20
C GLN A 48 7.78 -14.44 -2.82
N ASP A 49 7.12 -14.26 -1.68
CA ASP A 49 6.68 -12.96 -1.18
C ASP A 49 7.89 -12.06 -0.80
N TYR A 50 8.97 -12.65 -0.29
CA TYR A 50 10.24 -11.94 -0.06
C TYR A 50 10.91 -11.53 -1.37
N HIS A 51 10.99 -12.42 -2.36
CA HIS A 51 11.52 -12.07 -3.68
C HIS A 51 10.68 -10.99 -4.35
N PHE A 52 9.36 -11.06 -4.22
CA PHE A 52 8.45 -10.02 -4.68
C PHE A 52 8.75 -8.69 -3.98
N PHE A 53 8.91 -8.68 -2.65
CA PHE A 53 9.29 -7.47 -1.91
C PHE A 53 10.60 -6.86 -2.41
N LEU A 54 11.63 -7.69 -2.65
CA LEU A 54 12.89 -7.21 -3.23
C LEU A 54 12.69 -6.68 -4.67
N SER A 55 11.83 -7.31 -5.47
CA SER A 55 11.57 -6.86 -6.85
C SER A 55 10.94 -5.47 -6.95
N LEU A 56 10.33 -4.96 -5.87
CA LEU A 56 9.80 -3.59 -5.78
C LEU A 56 10.92 -2.53 -5.69
N GLY A 57 12.16 -2.96 -5.45
CA GLY A 57 13.32 -2.09 -5.29
C GLY A 57 13.40 -1.44 -3.91
N ARG A 58 14.33 -0.50 -3.76
CA ARG A 58 14.50 0.26 -2.51
C ARG A 58 13.37 1.28 -2.34
N GLY A 59 13.03 1.58 -1.09
CA GLY A 59 12.10 2.65 -0.70
C GLY A 59 12.17 2.88 0.81
N GLY A 60 11.06 3.27 1.42
CA GLY A 60 11.01 3.57 2.86
C GLY A 60 11.49 2.46 3.81
N PRO A 61 10.97 1.22 3.67
CA PRO A 61 11.40 0.09 4.47
C PRO A 61 12.82 -0.39 4.16
N GLN A 62 13.39 -1.13 5.09
CA GLN A 62 14.73 -1.71 4.93
C GLN A 62 14.71 -2.74 3.80
N TYR A 63 15.63 -2.63 2.84
CA TYR A 63 15.71 -3.54 1.69
C TYR A 63 16.39 -4.87 2.07
N ASN A 64 15.75 -5.63 2.96
CA ASN A 64 16.20 -6.92 3.50
C ASN A 64 15.03 -7.65 4.19
N LEU A 65 15.32 -8.81 4.79
CA LEU A 65 14.33 -9.64 5.48
C LEU A 65 13.59 -8.91 6.62
N ILE A 66 14.25 -7.98 7.32
CA ILE A 66 13.63 -7.21 8.42
C ILE A 66 12.55 -6.28 7.86
N GLY A 67 12.83 -5.58 6.77
CA GLY A 67 11.83 -4.72 6.14
C GLY A 67 10.67 -5.52 5.53
N TRP A 68 10.97 -6.66 4.89
CA TRP A 68 9.94 -7.57 4.42
C TRP A 68 9.00 -8.01 5.54
N PHE A 69 9.55 -8.50 6.66
CA PHE A 69 8.77 -8.97 7.79
C PHE A 69 7.87 -7.86 8.36
N LYS A 70 8.42 -6.66 8.55
CA LYS A 70 7.63 -5.50 9.01
C LYS A 70 6.48 -5.19 8.06
N VAL A 71 6.75 -5.13 6.75
CA VAL A 71 5.72 -4.74 5.77
C VAL A 71 4.66 -5.83 5.60
N HIS A 72 5.08 -7.09 5.45
CA HIS A 72 4.21 -8.18 5.01
C HIS A 72 3.54 -8.92 6.17
N ILE A 73 4.15 -8.94 7.35
CA ILE A 73 3.59 -9.61 8.53
C ILE A 73 2.97 -8.60 9.49
N ILE A 74 3.62 -7.47 9.76
CA ILE A 74 3.12 -6.48 10.73
C ILE A 74 2.15 -5.48 10.09
N VAL A 75 2.52 -4.87 8.97
CA VAL A 75 1.72 -3.78 8.37
C VAL A 75 0.55 -4.30 7.52
N ARG A 76 0.78 -5.33 6.69
CA ARG A 76 -0.21 -5.86 5.71
C ARG A 76 -1.60 -6.15 6.29
N PRO A 77 -1.78 -6.74 7.49
CA PRO A 77 -3.12 -6.96 8.07
C PRO A 77 -3.95 -5.68 8.23
N PHE A 78 -3.29 -4.52 8.30
CA PHE A 78 -3.93 -3.22 8.51
C PHE A 78 -4.07 -2.39 7.23
N THR A 79 -3.74 -2.97 6.06
CA THR A 79 -3.78 -2.28 4.76
C THR A 79 -5.10 -2.50 4.03
N LEU A 80 -5.45 -1.60 3.11
CA LEU A 80 -6.53 -1.79 2.13
C LEU A 80 -6.27 -3.04 1.30
N ALA A 81 -7.33 -3.76 0.92
CA ALA A 81 -7.22 -4.75 -0.14
C ALA A 81 -6.84 -4.06 -1.47
N GLN A 82 -6.42 -4.85 -2.45
CA GLN A 82 -6.00 -4.30 -3.74
C GLN A 82 -7.20 -3.72 -4.51
N GLU A 83 -8.35 -4.37 -4.42
CA GLU A 83 -9.63 -3.95 -4.98
C GLU A 83 -10.13 -2.63 -4.35
N ASP A 84 -9.82 -2.41 -3.07
CA ASP A 84 -10.31 -1.25 -2.31
C ASP A 84 -9.57 0.06 -2.63
N LEU A 85 -8.51 0.01 -3.45
CA LEU A 85 -7.71 1.20 -3.76
C LEU A 85 -8.48 2.30 -4.49
N THR A 86 -9.66 1.98 -5.02
CA THR A 86 -10.49 2.91 -5.77
C THR A 86 -11.78 3.30 -5.04
N LEU A 87 -12.01 2.76 -3.83
CA LEU A 87 -13.18 3.10 -3.02
C LEU A 87 -13.03 4.50 -2.43
N THR A 88 -14.08 5.31 -2.60
CA THR A 88 -14.15 6.72 -2.20
C THR A 88 -15.34 7.04 -1.30
N ASP A 89 -16.10 6.04 -0.86
CA ASP A 89 -17.33 6.22 -0.07
C ASP A 89 -17.10 6.94 1.27
N ASP A 90 -15.87 6.86 1.80
CA ASP A 90 -15.45 7.53 3.03
C ASP A 90 -14.93 8.96 2.83
N TYR A 91 -14.90 9.46 1.59
CA TYR A 91 -14.53 10.84 1.28
C TYR A 91 -15.74 11.76 1.04
N PRO A 92 -15.65 13.05 1.42
CA PRO A 92 -16.71 14.03 1.19
C PRO A 92 -17.10 14.15 -0.29
N TYR A 93 -18.38 14.40 -0.54
CA TYR A 93 -18.93 14.61 -1.88
C TYR A 93 -18.73 16.04 -2.38
N ASP A 94 -18.55 16.99 -1.47
CA ASP A 94 -18.43 18.42 -1.73
C ASP A 94 -17.07 18.97 -1.24
N GLY A 95 -16.76 20.20 -1.65
CA GLY A 95 -15.51 20.87 -1.27
C GLY A 95 -14.30 20.58 -2.15
N ALA A 96 -14.48 19.84 -3.25
CA ALA A 96 -13.44 19.65 -4.25
C ALA A 96 -13.19 20.96 -5.02
N ARG A 97 -11.93 21.22 -5.37
CA ARG A 97 -11.50 22.42 -6.11
C ARG A 97 -12.06 22.41 -7.53
N LYS A 98 -12.35 23.60 -8.06
CA LYS A 98 -12.92 23.75 -9.42
C LYS A 98 -12.03 23.13 -10.49
N GLU A 99 -10.72 23.29 -10.36
CA GLU A 99 -9.74 22.73 -11.29
C GLU A 99 -9.75 21.20 -11.26
N ILE A 100 -9.90 20.60 -10.07
CA ILE A 100 -10.02 19.15 -9.88
C ILE A 100 -11.35 18.63 -10.45
N LEU A 101 -12.45 19.35 -10.21
CA LEU A 101 -13.75 19.09 -10.81
C LEU A 101 -13.74 19.24 -12.35
N SER A 102 -12.82 20.02 -12.91
CA SER A 102 -12.66 20.20 -14.36
C SER A 102 -11.75 19.18 -15.06
N LEU A 103 -11.01 18.35 -14.29
CA LEU A 103 -10.13 17.34 -14.88
C LEU A 103 -10.87 16.41 -15.87
N PRO A 104 -10.26 16.01 -16.99
CA PRO A 104 -10.85 15.02 -17.88
C PRO A 104 -10.87 13.64 -17.19
N ILE A 105 -11.71 12.73 -17.70
CA ILE A 105 -11.62 11.31 -17.35
C ILE A 105 -10.35 10.75 -18.00
N ARG A 106 -9.51 10.07 -17.22
CA ARG A 106 -8.30 9.42 -17.73
C ARG A 106 -8.68 8.29 -18.68
N GLN A 107 -8.08 8.29 -19.87
CA GLN A 107 -8.43 7.34 -20.92
C GLN A 107 -7.82 5.95 -20.70
N GLY A 108 -8.60 4.91 -21.02
CA GLY A 108 -8.17 3.51 -20.93
C GLY A 108 -8.22 2.93 -19.51
N GLU A 109 -7.67 1.72 -19.36
CA GLU A 109 -7.69 1.01 -18.08
C GLU A 109 -6.74 1.64 -17.04
N ARG A 110 -6.97 1.32 -15.77
CA ARG A 110 -6.05 1.69 -14.69
C ARG A 110 -4.76 0.86 -14.79
N PRO A 111 -3.59 1.42 -14.43
CA PRO A 111 -2.36 0.66 -14.41
C PRO A 111 -2.36 -0.34 -13.26
N LEU A 112 -1.56 -1.39 -13.42
CA LEU A 112 -1.34 -2.40 -12.39
C LEU A 112 -0.44 -1.82 -11.31
N ILE A 113 -0.99 -1.62 -10.12
CA ILE A 113 -0.24 -1.21 -8.93
C ILE A 113 -0.04 -2.43 -8.03
N ARG A 114 1.15 -2.62 -7.47
CA ARG A 114 1.41 -3.67 -6.46
C ARG A 114 2.32 -3.15 -5.35
N GLY A 115 2.44 -3.92 -4.28
CA GLY A 115 3.25 -3.57 -3.11
C GLY A 115 2.45 -2.81 -2.04
N ILE A 116 3.10 -2.59 -0.89
CA ILE A 116 2.56 -1.83 0.24
C ILE A 116 3.50 -0.67 0.53
N ALA A 117 4.75 -1.01 0.82
CA ALA A 117 5.86 -0.10 1.01
C ALA A 117 7.12 -0.92 0.68
N PRO A 118 7.81 -0.66 -0.45
CA PRO A 118 7.41 0.28 -1.49
C PRO A 118 6.12 -0.14 -2.21
N GLN A 119 5.38 0.82 -2.75
CA GLN A 119 4.26 0.61 -3.68
C GLN A 119 4.73 1.04 -5.07
N ARG A 120 4.38 0.28 -6.12
CA ARG A 120 4.91 0.49 -7.48
C ARG A 120 3.87 0.34 -8.57
N GLN A 121 4.07 1.09 -9.65
CA GLN A 121 3.35 0.94 -10.91
C GLN A 121 4.09 -0.03 -11.87
N PHE A 122 3.40 -1.07 -12.32
CA PHE A 122 3.96 -2.14 -13.15
C PHE A 122 3.63 -2.02 -14.64
N THR A 123 2.52 -1.38 -14.99
CA THR A 123 2.10 -1.16 -16.38
C THR A 123 1.93 0.33 -16.68
N GLN A 124 1.81 0.68 -17.97
CA GLN A 124 1.68 2.07 -18.43
C GLN A 124 2.83 2.99 -17.97
N ARG A 125 4.06 2.45 -17.92
CA ARG A 125 5.24 3.26 -17.63
C ARG A 125 5.52 4.16 -18.85
N PRO A 126 5.80 5.44 -18.65
CA PRO A 126 6.05 6.34 -19.76
C PRO A 126 7.38 6.04 -20.44
N GLY A 127 7.55 6.62 -21.63
CA GLY A 127 8.81 6.56 -22.36
C GLY A 127 9.97 7.24 -21.63
N PRO A 128 11.21 7.05 -22.12
CA PRO A 128 12.39 7.70 -21.57
C PRO A 128 12.22 9.22 -21.49
N GLY A 129 12.71 9.82 -20.41
CA GLY A 129 12.70 11.28 -20.21
C GLY A 129 11.50 11.83 -19.42
N MET A 130 10.36 11.14 -19.35
CA MET A 130 9.20 11.64 -18.58
C MET A 130 9.54 11.86 -17.10
N GLN A 131 10.32 10.96 -16.50
CA GLN A 131 10.78 11.14 -15.13
C GLN A 131 11.56 12.44 -14.93
N LYS A 132 12.46 12.76 -15.87
CA LYS A 132 13.22 14.03 -15.84
C LYS A 132 12.26 15.21 -15.92
N ARG A 133 11.24 15.16 -16.78
CA ARG A 133 10.26 16.24 -16.94
C ARG A 133 9.42 16.45 -15.68
N ILE A 134 9.08 15.39 -14.95
CA ILE A 134 8.41 15.48 -13.64
C ILE A 134 9.34 16.13 -12.61
N LEU A 135 10.63 15.77 -12.60
CA LEU A 135 11.62 16.37 -11.70
C LEU A 135 11.86 17.84 -12.03
N ASP A 136 11.97 18.19 -13.31
CA ASP A 136 12.07 19.57 -13.77
C ASP A 136 10.82 20.37 -13.33
N LEU A 137 9.61 19.78 -13.46
CA LEU A 137 8.36 20.37 -13.00
C LEU A 137 8.37 20.62 -11.48
N PHE A 138 8.89 19.68 -10.68
CA PHE A 138 9.07 19.87 -9.24
C PHE A 138 9.97 21.07 -8.94
N SER A 139 11.10 21.17 -9.63
CA SER A 139 12.02 22.30 -9.47
C SER A 139 11.37 23.63 -9.87
N SER A 140 10.61 23.67 -10.97
CA SER A 140 9.88 24.87 -11.38
C SER A 140 8.80 25.29 -10.37
N PHE A 141 8.12 24.34 -9.71
CA PHE A 141 7.18 24.67 -8.63
C PHE A 141 7.88 25.35 -7.44
N VAL A 142 9.07 24.87 -7.06
CA VAL A 142 9.87 25.48 -5.98
C VAL A 142 10.38 26.86 -6.40
N GLU A 143 10.91 27.00 -7.61
CA GLU A 143 11.39 28.28 -8.13
C GLU A 143 10.29 29.35 -8.20
N ALA A 144 9.07 28.95 -8.59
CA ALA A 144 7.93 29.84 -8.64
C ALA A 144 7.34 30.16 -7.26
N ASN A 145 7.58 29.32 -6.23
CA ASN A 145 7.00 29.45 -4.90
C ASN A 145 8.03 29.24 -3.77
N PRO A 146 9.16 29.97 -3.76
CA PRO A 146 10.32 29.65 -2.90
C PRO A 146 10.05 29.82 -1.41
N GLN A 147 9.01 30.56 -1.03
CA GLN A 147 8.60 30.76 0.37
C GLN A 147 7.59 29.71 0.85
N LEU A 148 6.99 28.94 -0.06
CA LEU A 148 5.91 28.01 0.22
C LEU A 148 6.33 26.55 0.02
N LEU A 149 7.26 26.31 -0.91
CA LEU A 149 7.68 24.96 -1.30
C LEU A 149 9.19 24.79 -1.16
N GLU A 150 9.59 23.56 -0.85
CA GLU A 150 10.98 23.10 -0.83
C GLU A 150 11.06 21.74 -1.52
N GLN A 151 12.19 21.45 -2.18
CA GLN A 151 12.50 20.12 -2.72
C GLN A 151 13.63 19.48 -1.90
N ARG A 152 13.39 18.25 -1.42
CA ARG A 152 14.41 17.45 -0.71
C ARG A 152 14.16 15.95 -0.91
N LEU A 153 15.00 15.11 -0.32
CA LEU A 153 14.75 13.66 -0.33
C LEU A 153 13.50 13.33 0.50
N SER A 154 12.67 12.45 -0.03
CA SER A 154 11.45 11.95 0.62
C SER A 154 11.77 11.34 1.98
N CYS A 155 10.99 11.68 3.00
CA CYS A 155 11.01 11.02 4.30
C CYS A 155 10.42 9.61 4.21
N ALA A 156 9.39 9.44 3.38
CA ALA A 156 8.69 8.19 3.20
C ALA A 156 9.48 7.21 2.33
N GLU A 157 9.97 7.66 1.18
CA GLU A 157 10.64 6.82 0.19
C GLU A 157 12.16 6.75 0.36
N LYS A 158 12.78 7.78 0.96
CA LYS A 158 14.22 7.89 1.30
C LYS A 158 15.20 7.90 0.13
N CYS A 159 14.83 7.40 -1.04
CA CYS A 159 15.68 7.33 -2.23
C CYS A 159 15.22 8.24 -3.38
N SER A 160 14.09 8.93 -3.22
CA SER A 160 13.48 9.73 -4.29
C SER A 160 13.29 11.18 -3.86
N LEU A 161 13.29 12.07 -4.86
CA LEU A 161 13.00 13.49 -4.64
C LEU A 161 11.51 13.71 -4.37
N ALA A 162 11.25 14.68 -3.52
CA ALA A 162 9.94 15.00 -3.02
C ALA A 162 9.80 16.50 -2.83
N LEU A 163 8.58 16.98 -2.94
CA LEU A 163 8.21 18.34 -2.61
C LEU A 163 7.64 18.39 -1.20
N PHE A 164 7.89 19.51 -0.53
CA PHE A 164 7.52 19.76 0.85
C PHE A 164 6.97 21.16 1.01
N ALA A 165 6.08 21.34 1.99
CA ALA A 165 5.76 22.65 2.51
C ALA A 165 7.02 23.26 3.16
N HIS A 166 7.28 24.53 2.87
CA HIS A 166 8.48 25.23 3.33
C HIS A 166 8.55 25.29 4.87
N PRO A 167 9.75 25.19 5.48
CA PRO A 167 9.91 25.17 6.94
C PRO A 167 9.26 26.36 7.68
N LEU A 168 9.18 27.53 7.03
CA LEU A 168 8.51 28.71 7.59
C LEU A 168 7.01 28.49 7.85
N LEU A 169 6.34 27.71 7.00
CA LEU A 169 4.95 27.32 7.19
C LEU A 169 4.85 26.26 8.29
N MET A 170 5.76 25.30 8.28
CA MET A 170 5.81 24.22 9.27
C MET A 170 6.03 24.72 10.71
N ALA A 171 6.60 25.91 10.89
CA ALA A 171 6.74 26.58 12.18
C ALA A 171 5.40 27.11 12.74
N LYS A 172 4.33 27.13 11.95
CA LYS A 172 2.98 27.60 12.30
C LYS A 172 1.92 26.52 11.96
N PRO A 173 1.98 25.34 12.61
CA PRO A 173 1.19 24.17 12.23
C PRO A 173 -0.32 24.37 12.37
N GLU A 174 -0.79 25.33 13.16
CA GLU A 174 -2.21 25.65 13.36
C GLU A 174 -2.91 26.16 12.09
N ARG A 175 -2.16 26.56 11.06
CA ARG A 175 -2.68 27.00 9.76
C ARG A 175 -2.64 25.91 8.69
N LEU A 176 -2.08 24.75 9.02
CA LEU A 176 -1.87 23.64 8.10
C LEU A 176 -2.91 22.55 8.32
N PRO A 177 -3.20 21.71 7.31
CA PRO A 177 -4.00 20.52 7.54
C PRO A 177 -3.29 19.59 8.53
N GLU A 178 -4.05 18.84 9.33
CA GLU A 178 -3.54 17.93 10.38
C GLU A 178 -2.42 16.99 9.88
N ILE A 179 -2.52 16.54 8.63
CA ILE A 179 -1.57 15.61 8.04
C ILE A 179 -0.20 16.22 7.73
N ALA A 180 -0.12 17.55 7.52
CA ALA A 180 1.14 18.21 7.19
C ALA A 180 2.21 18.03 8.27
N PRO A 181 1.99 18.37 9.56
CA PRO A 181 2.96 18.10 10.62
C PRO A 181 3.22 16.60 10.82
N ILE A 182 2.19 15.75 10.73
CA ILE A 182 2.32 14.30 10.89
C ILE A 182 3.28 13.71 9.85
N PHE A 183 3.17 14.17 8.61
CA PHE A 183 4.01 13.72 7.50
C PHE A 183 5.20 14.67 7.22
N LYS A 184 5.59 15.48 8.22
CA LYS A 184 6.78 16.35 8.19
C LYS A 184 6.82 17.30 6.98
N GLY A 185 5.66 17.77 6.57
CA GLY A 185 5.45 18.69 5.46
C GLY A 185 5.59 18.05 4.08
N GLU A 186 5.86 16.74 3.96
CA GLU A 186 5.98 16.10 2.64
C GLU A 186 4.62 16.09 1.96
N LEU A 187 4.53 16.74 0.82
CA LEU A 187 3.31 16.78 0.04
C LEU A 187 3.31 15.68 -1.02
N GLY A 188 4.49 15.25 -1.47
CA GLY A 188 4.63 14.00 -2.19
C GLY A 188 5.96 13.79 -2.88
N HIS A 189 6.16 12.59 -3.42
CA HIS A 189 7.41 12.13 -4.01
C HIS A 189 7.19 11.35 -5.30
N VAL A 190 8.19 11.37 -6.18
CA VAL A 190 8.18 10.63 -7.45
C VAL A 190 8.83 9.26 -7.30
N HIS A 191 8.36 8.25 -8.04
CA HIS A 191 8.97 6.92 -8.11
C HIS A 191 9.87 6.76 -9.33
N GLY A 192 10.66 5.69 -9.35
CA GLY A 192 11.53 5.33 -10.48
C GLY A 192 10.76 5.20 -11.81
N GLU A 193 9.54 4.67 -11.73
CA GLU A 193 8.62 4.45 -12.84
C GLU A 193 7.72 5.65 -13.17
N SER A 194 8.00 6.82 -12.60
CA SER A 194 7.29 8.09 -12.83
C SER A 194 5.86 8.19 -12.28
N SER A 195 5.36 7.19 -11.54
CA SER A 195 4.21 7.39 -10.64
C SER A 195 4.62 8.25 -9.46
N LEU A 196 3.64 8.83 -8.77
CA LEU A 196 3.88 9.70 -7.63
C LEU A 196 3.01 9.31 -6.47
N HIS A 197 3.52 9.50 -5.25
CA HIS A 197 2.64 9.65 -4.11
C HIS A 197 2.41 11.11 -3.81
N LEU A 198 1.15 11.52 -3.64
CA LEU A 198 0.76 12.91 -3.33
C LEU A 198 -0.37 12.90 -2.28
N TYR A 199 -0.38 13.93 -1.41
CA TYR A 199 -1.50 14.21 -0.51
C TYR A 199 -2.48 15.20 -1.13
N PHE A 200 -3.77 14.97 -0.90
CA PHE A 200 -4.85 15.86 -1.34
C PHE A 200 -5.83 16.16 -0.21
N SER A 201 -6.68 17.16 -0.39
CA SER A 201 -7.89 17.25 0.43
C SER A 201 -8.74 16.00 0.20
N PRO A 202 -9.50 15.49 1.19
CA PRO A 202 -10.35 14.32 1.00
C PRO A 202 -11.35 14.46 -0.17
N ALA A 203 -11.90 15.66 -0.37
CA ALA A 203 -12.82 15.94 -1.47
C ALA A 203 -12.13 15.90 -2.85
N ASP A 204 -10.92 16.46 -2.97
CA ASP A 204 -10.14 16.34 -4.21
C ASP A 204 -9.75 14.88 -4.46
N ALA A 205 -9.33 14.16 -3.42
CA ALA A 205 -8.93 12.76 -3.52
C ALA A 205 -10.05 11.89 -4.12
N ARG A 206 -11.30 12.11 -3.69
CA ARG A 206 -12.49 11.47 -4.27
C ARG A 206 -12.55 11.66 -5.79
N VAL A 207 -12.57 12.92 -6.24
CA VAL A 207 -12.73 13.26 -7.66
C VAL A 207 -11.56 12.74 -8.50
N ILE A 208 -10.32 12.83 -7.99
CA ILE A 208 -9.12 12.34 -8.67
C ILE A 208 -9.19 10.82 -8.87
N ILE A 209 -9.62 10.08 -7.85
CA ILE A 209 -9.81 8.63 -7.96
C ILE A 209 -10.94 8.34 -8.94
N GLU A 210 -12.11 8.94 -8.80
CA GLU A 210 -13.27 8.67 -9.66
C GLU A 210 -12.98 8.94 -11.14
N LYS A 211 -12.17 9.97 -11.44
CA LYS A 211 -11.72 10.28 -12.81
C LYS A 211 -10.59 9.39 -13.34
N GLY A 212 -10.12 8.43 -12.55
CA GLY A 212 -9.15 7.43 -12.98
C GLY A 212 -7.70 7.87 -12.92
N TRP A 213 -7.37 8.98 -12.25
CA TRP A 213 -6.00 9.51 -12.18
C TRP A 213 -5.14 8.92 -11.06
N ALA A 214 -5.77 8.34 -10.05
CA ALA A 214 -5.06 7.78 -8.91
C ALA A 214 -5.82 6.62 -8.27
N GLY A 215 -5.11 5.89 -7.41
CA GLY A 215 -5.68 5.04 -6.38
C GLY A 215 -5.14 5.44 -5.00
N ARG A 216 -5.73 4.91 -3.94
CA ARG A 216 -5.23 5.10 -2.58
C ARG A 216 -3.89 4.38 -2.38
N HIS A 217 -3.05 4.91 -1.51
CA HIS A 217 -1.97 4.12 -0.94
C HIS A 217 -2.56 3.04 -0.04
N ARG A 218 -2.02 1.82 -0.03
CA ARG A 218 -2.61 0.70 0.74
C ARG A 218 -2.67 0.95 2.24
N ILE A 219 -1.75 1.74 2.79
CA ILE A 219 -1.74 2.17 4.20
C ILE A 219 -2.71 3.35 4.47
N SER A 220 -3.20 4.03 3.43
CA SER A 220 -4.07 5.22 3.53
C SER A 220 -5.53 4.85 3.84
N ARG A 221 -5.75 4.26 5.01
CA ARG A 221 -7.07 3.85 5.51
C ARG A 221 -7.69 4.88 6.44
N THR A 222 -9.00 5.00 6.34
CA THR A 222 -9.86 5.38 7.46
C THR A 222 -10.11 4.09 8.27
N GLN A 223 -9.39 3.89 9.37
CA GLN A 223 -9.38 2.59 10.08
C GLN A 223 -10.76 2.30 10.71
N PRO A 224 -11.18 1.01 10.84
CA PRO A 224 -12.46 0.69 11.46
C PRO A 224 -12.52 1.12 12.93
N TRP A 225 -13.67 1.66 13.32
CA TRP A 225 -13.99 2.12 14.68
C TRP A 225 -13.71 1.06 15.78
N TRP A 226 -13.84 -0.23 15.46
CA TRP A 226 -13.60 -1.34 16.39
C TRP A 226 -12.11 -1.58 16.75
N TYR A 227 -11.19 -0.85 16.12
CA TYR A 227 -9.76 -0.85 16.46
C TYR A 227 -9.32 0.45 17.17
N GLY A 228 -10.21 1.04 17.96
CA GLY A 228 -9.90 2.19 18.83
C GLY A 228 -9.81 3.54 18.09
N GLY A 229 -10.29 3.63 16.84
CA GLY A 229 -10.36 4.88 16.10
C GLY A 229 -9.02 5.56 15.81
N ILE A 230 -7.91 4.83 15.91
CA ILE A 230 -6.57 5.35 15.66
C ILE A 230 -6.48 5.82 14.20
N LYS A 231 -6.21 7.10 14.01
CA LYS A 231 -5.96 7.70 12.69
C LYS A 231 -4.47 7.72 12.40
N ASN A 232 -4.13 7.77 11.12
CA ASN A 232 -2.77 8.03 10.64
C ASN A 232 -1.73 7.01 11.16
N MET A 233 -2.14 5.75 11.33
CA MET A 233 -1.24 4.69 11.77
C MET A 233 -0.06 4.58 10.80
N TRP A 234 1.16 4.46 11.34
CA TRP A 234 2.42 4.54 10.57
C TRP A 234 2.73 5.91 9.96
N GLY A 235 2.05 6.97 10.42
CA GLY A 235 2.24 8.35 9.97
C GLY A 235 1.63 8.67 8.61
N ILE A 236 0.80 7.78 8.04
CA ILE A 236 0.19 7.97 6.72
C ILE A 236 -1.29 8.32 6.87
N GLY A 237 -1.69 9.46 6.34
CA GLY A 237 -3.07 9.95 6.38
C GLY A 237 -3.98 9.27 5.38
N ASN A 238 -5.29 9.53 5.49
CA ASN A 238 -6.33 8.86 4.71
C ASN A 238 -6.47 9.35 3.26
N SER A 239 -5.78 10.41 2.84
CA SER A 239 -5.80 10.97 1.47
C SER A 239 -4.44 10.91 0.77
N PHE A 240 -3.61 9.94 1.13
CA PHE A 240 -2.34 9.67 0.47
C PHE A 240 -2.58 8.77 -0.74
N LEU A 241 -2.40 9.33 -1.94
CA LEU A 241 -2.73 8.64 -3.18
C LEU A 241 -1.48 8.21 -3.92
N ILE A 242 -1.58 7.15 -4.71
CA ILE A 242 -0.67 6.90 -5.83
C ILE A 242 -1.27 7.48 -7.10
N VAL A 243 -0.71 8.60 -7.57
CA VAL A 243 -1.02 9.21 -8.86
C VAL A 243 -0.28 8.45 -9.94
N TYR A 244 -1.01 8.07 -10.98
CA TYR A 244 -0.47 7.26 -12.05
C TYR A 244 0.53 8.05 -12.91
N ALA A 245 1.54 7.36 -13.42
CA ALA A 245 2.55 7.98 -14.26
C ALA A 245 1.92 8.61 -15.52
N PRO A 246 2.25 9.88 -15.85
CA PRO A 246 1.73 10.54 -17.04
C PRO A 246 2.30 9.89 -18.30
N ARG A 247 1.44 9.51 -19.24
CA ARG A 247 1.81 8.79 -20.47
C ARG A 247 2.16 9.73 -21.63
N SER A 248 1.72 10.98 -21.56
CA SER A 248 1.86 11.99 -22.61
C SER A 248 2.00 13.39 -22.02
N GLU A 249 2.16 14.39 -22.89
CA GLU A 249 2.19 15.81 -22.52
C GLU A 249 0.90 16.26 -21.85
N GLU A 250 -0.24 15.82 -22.39
CA GLU A 250 -1.56 16.19 -21.88
C GLU A 250 -1.78 15.61 -20.47
N GLU A 251 -1.27 14.41 -20.20
CA GLU A 251 -1.30 13.84 -18.84
C GLU A 251 -0.32 14.54 -17.89
N LEU A 252 0.79 15.06 -18.40
CA LEU A 252 1.71 15.87 -17.60
C LEU A 252 1.07 17.21 -17.19
N ASP A 253 0.28 17.83 -18.06
CA ASP A 253 -0.49 19.03 -17.72
C ASP A 253 -1.56 18.75 -16.64
N VAL A 254 -2.20 17.58 -16.70
CA VAL A 254 -3.06 17.11 -15.61
C VAL A 254 -2.25 16.95 -14.32
N LEU A 255 -1.06 16.31 -14.38
CA LEU A 255 -0.19 16.15 -13.21
C LEU A 255 0.20 17.51 -12.60
N LYS A 256 0.47 18.54 -13.41
CA LYS A 256 0.72 19.90 -12.92
C LYS A 256 -0.46 20.46 -12.12
N THR A 257 -1.68 20.21 -12.59
CA THR A 257 -2.91 20.57 -11.84
C THR A 257 -3.01 19.80 -10.53
N LEU A 258 -2.68 18.50 -10.53
CA LEU A 258 -2.67 17.67 -9.32
C LEU A 258 -1.61 18.14 -8.31
N ILE A 259 -0.39 18.43 -8.75
CA ILE A 259 0.68 18.97 -7.88
C ILE A 259 0.25 20.31 -7.28
N THR A 260 -0.39 21.18 -8.06
CA THR A 260 -0.93 22.45 -7.55
C THR A 260 -1.93 22.22 -6.42
N ALA A 261 -2.91 21.33 -6.62
CA ALA A 261 -3.91 21.01 -5.61
C ALA A 261 -3.29 20.36 -4.36
N SER A 262 -2.29 19.50 -4.55
CA SER A 262 -1.54 18.90 -3.44
C SER A 262 -0.78 19.95 -2.63
N ALA A 263 -0.09 20.86 -3.32
CA ALA A 263 0.63 21.97 -2.71
C ALA A 263 -0.31 22.87 -1.91
N MET A 264 -1.38 23.37 -2.52
CA MET A 264 -2.40 24.19 -1.85
C MET A 264 -2.98 23.51 -0.60
N TRP A 265 -3.20 22.19 -0.65
CA TRP A 265 -3.69 21.47 0.53
C TRP A 265 -2.63 21.46 1.63
N MET A 266 -1.43 21.00 1.33
CA MET A 266 -0.39 20.75 2.32
C MET A 266 0.26 22.01 2.89
N THR A 267 0.21 23.12 2.15
CA THR A 267 0.66 24.44 2.64
C THR A 267 -0.46 25.24 3.32
N GLY A 268 -1.72 24.81 3.19
CA GLY A 268 -2.89 25.58 3.65
C GLY A 268 -3.20 26.82 2.79
N GLU A 269 -2.44 27.04 1.71
CA GLU A 269 -2.56 28.22 0.87
C GLU A 269 -3.69 28.08 -0.15
N GLN A 270 -4.37 29.20 -0.42
CA GLN A 270 -5.45 29.25 -1.42
C GLN A 270 -4.93 29.40 -2.85
N GLN A 271 -3.66 29.76 -3.03
CA GLN A 271 -3.04 29.94 -4.34
C GLN A 271 -1.60 29.46 -4.32
N ILE A 272 -1.21 28.79 -5.39
CA ILE A 272 0.16 28.39 -5.70
C ILE A 272 0.41 28.84 -7.13
N VAL A 273 1.52 29.54 -7.36
CA VAL A 273 1.93 29.96 -8.70
C VAL A 273 2.27 28.72 -9.51
N LYS A 274 1.51 28.49 -10.57
CA LYS A 274 1.81 27.42 -11.52
C LYS A 274 2.98 27.89 -12.39
N PRO A 275 4.08 27.11 -12.49
CA PRO A 275 5.15 27.41 -13.45
C PRO A 275 4.67 27.20 -14.89
#